data_AF-A0A5E7AWW8-F1
#
_entry.id   AF-A0A5E7AWW8-F1
#
_cell.length_a   1.000
_cell.length_b   1.000
_cell.length_c   1.000
_cell.angle_alpha   90.00
_cell.angle_beta   90.00
_cell.angle_gamma   90.00
#
_symmetry.space_group_name_H-M   'P 1'
#
loop_
_entity.id
_entity.type
_entity.pdbx_description
1 polymer ?
#
loop_
_entity_poly.entity_id
_entity_poly.type
_entity_poly.pdbx_seq_one_letter_code
_entity_poly.pdbx_strand_id
1 'polypeptide(L)'
;MAYSPGVAQPCLAIAKNPDEAYRFAGKGNLVAIISDGSSILHLGNLGSLARKPVMERKALLFRRLAKINAVDVQVNTSESAAFVDTVVRIADTFGGVHLDGMAESQSLEIEQALIARCDIPVEWQSLWRPAC
;
A
#
# COMPACT_ATOMS: atom_id res chain seq x y z
N MET A 1 -0.49 -24.56 16.62
CA MET A 1 0.79 -23.94 16.21
C MET A 1 0.68 -22.44 15.89
N ALA A 2 -0.49 -21.79 16.01
CA ALA A 2 -0.67 -20.39 15.60
C ALA A 2 0.15 -19.35 16.40
N TYR A 3 0.82 -19.79 17.46
CA TYR A 3 1.60 -18.93 18.34
C TYR A 3 2.76 -19.73 18.95
N SER A 4 3.31 -19.25 20.05
CA SER A 4 4.45 -19.87 20.71
C SER A 4 4.21 -21.35 21.09
N PRO A 5 5.24 -22.21 20.97
CA PRO A 5 6.56 -21.95 20.39
C PRO A 5 6.59 -22.04 18.85
N GLY A 6 5.51 -22.50 18.21
CA GLY A 6 5.48 -22.85 16.78
C GLY A 6 5.77 -21.70 15.80
N VAL A 7 5.47 -20.46 16.18
CA VAL A 7 5.73 -19.28 15.32
C VAL A 7 7.22 -18.97 15.14
N ALA A 8 8.09 -19.49 16.00
CA ALA A 8 9.53 -19.21 15.95
C ALA A 8 10.18 -19.74 14.65
N GLN A 9 9.75 -20.89 14.15
CA GLN A 9 10.33 -21.50 12.96
C GLN A 9 10.09 -20.67 11.68
N PRO A 10 8.87 -20.21 11.38
CA PRO A 10 8.63 -19.20 10.34
C PRO A 10 9.51 -17.95 10.47
N CYS A 11 9.64 -17.39 11.68
CA CYS A 11 10.47 -16.20 11.90
C CYS A 11 11.94 -16.45 11.54
N LEU A 12 12.51 -17.58 11.97
CA LEU A 12 13.89 -17.95 11.66
C LEU A 12 14.09 -18.23 10.16
N ALA A 13 13.10 -18.83 9.50
CA ALA A 13 13.14 -19.08 8.05
C ALA A 13 13.17 -17.76 7.26
N ILE A 14 12.29 -16.81 7.61
CA ILE A 14 12.24 -15.47 6.98
C ILE A 14 13.53 -14.68 7.23
N ALA A 15 14.08 -14.75 8.45
CA ALA A 15 15.35 -14.09 8.76
C ALA A 15 16.52 -14.61 7.92
N LYS A 16 16.49 -15.89 7.50
CA LYS A 16 17.49 -16.50 6.62
C LYS A 16 17.23 -16.24 5.14
N ASN A 17 15.96 -16.23 4.74
CA ASN A 17 15.51 -15.97 3.38
C ASN A 17 14.23 -15.12 3.40
N PRO A 18 14.31 -13.80 3.13
CA PRO A 18 13.14 -12.91 3.16
C PRO A 18 11.98 -13.36 2.26
N ASP A 19 12.25 -14.06 1.16
CA ASP A 19 11.22 -14.58 0.25
C ASP A 19 10.29 -15.60 0.91
N GLU A 20 10.73 -16.25 1.99
CA GLU A 20 9.87 -17.15 2.76
C GLU A 20 8.69 -16.41 3.41
N ALA A 21 8.71 -15.07 3.46
CA ALA A 21 7.55 -14.28 3.89
C ALA A 21 6.33 -14.48 2.97
N TYR A 22 6.55 -14.76 1.68
CA TYR A 22 5.46 -15.08 0.74
C TYR A 22 4.84 -16.46 1.01
N ARG A 23 5.59 -17.37 1.63
CA ARG A 23 5.14 -18.71 1.98
C ARG A 23 4.51 -18.77 3.37
N PHE A 24 5.14 -18.14 4.36
CA PHE A 24 4.76 -18.27 5.77
C PHE A 24 3.90 -17.12 6.31
N ALA A 25 3.75 -16.02 5.57
CA ALA A 25 2.91 -14.90 5.96
C ALA A 25 1.87 -14.55 4.88
N GLY A 26 0.94 -13.67 5.23
CA GLY A 26 -0.07 -13.16 4.29
C GLY A 26 0.48 -12.23 3.20
N LYS A 27 1.79 -11.93 3.20
CA LYS A 27 2.45 -10.93 2.32
C LYS A 27 2.05 -11.12 0.86
N GLY A 28 2.09 -12.36 0.36
CA GLY A 28 1.82 -12.65 -1.07
C GLY A 28 0.40 -12.35 -1.57
N ASN A 29 -0.56 -12.10 -0.69
CA ASN A 29 -1.93 -11.72 -1.09
C ASN A 29 -2.43 -10.44 -0.40
N LEU A 30 -1.54 -9.69 0.28
CA LEU A 30 -1.89 -8.49 1.02
C LEU A 30 -1.39 -7.24 0.29
N VAL A 31 -2.31 -6.36 -0.10
CA VAL A 31 -2.04 -5.08 -0.76
C VAL A 31 -2.40 -3.91 0.15
N ALA A 32 -1.52 -2.92 0.24
CA ALA A 32 -1.85 -1.64 0.86
C ALA A 32 -2.49 -0.70 -0.16
N ILE A 33 -3.62 -0.08 0.17
CA ILE A 33 -4.17 1.05 -0.59
C ILE A 33 -3.85 2.32 0.20
N ILE A 34 -2.87 3.09 -0.27
CA ILE A 34 -2.28 4.19 0.50
C ILE A 34 -2.67 5.56 -0.10
N SER A 35 -3.06 6.48 0.78
CA SER A 35 -3.45 7.85 0.40
C SER A 35 -3.05 8.87 1.47
N ASP A 36 -2.78 10.10 1.05
CA ASP A 36 -2.66 11.28 1.92
C ASP A 36 -4.00 12.05 2.06
N GLY A 37 -5.00 11.68 1.25
CA GLY A 37 -6.30 12.32 1.18
C GLY A 37 -6.29 13.73 0.57
N SER A 38 -5.22 14.12 -0.13
CA SER A 38 -5.11 15.45 -0.76
C SER A 38 -6.04 15.64 -1.96
N SER A 39 -6.62 14.55 -2.50
CA SER A 39 -7.64 14.58 -3.55
C SER A 39 -8.76 13.56 -3.31
N ILE A 40 -9.89 14.03 -2.78
CA ILE A 40 -11.07 13.18 -2.52
C ILE A 40 -12.14 13.38 -3.60
N LEU A 41 -12.06 12.59 -4.68
CA LEU A 41 -13.05 12.66 -5.76
C LEU A 41 -13.23 14.11 -6.26
N HIS A 42 -14.46 14.66 -6.23
CA HIS A 42 -14.75 16.05 -6.55
C HIS A 42 -14.79 16.97 -5.32
N LEU A 43 -14.49 16.45 -4.12
CA LEU A 43 -14.55 17.18 -2.85
C LEU A 43 -13.24 17.90 -2.51
N GLY A 44 -12.18 17.68 -3.28
CA GLY A 44 -10.87 18.29 -3.05
C GLY A 44 -10.15 17.72 -1.82
N ASN A 45 -9.32 18.54 -1.18
CA ASN A 45 -8.53 18.14 -0.03
C ASN A 45 -9.34 18.31 1.27
N LEU A 46 -9.81 17.20 1.84
CA LEU A 46 -10.42 17.16 3.19
C LEU A 46 -9.56 16.37 4.19
N GLY A 47 -8.32 16.04 3.80
CA GLY A 47 -7.36 15.30 4.61
C GLY A 47 -7.53 13.78 4.59
N SER A 48 -6.45 13.12 5.02
CA SER A 48 -6.27 11.66 5.03
C SER A 48 -7.40 10.89 5.71
N LEU A 49 -7.89 11.35 6.87
CA LEU A 49 -8.97 10.64 7.58
C LEU A 49 -10.30 10.67 6.82
N ALA A 50 -10.64 11.80 6.18
CA ALA A 50 -11.88 11.92 5.40
C ALA A 50 -11.87 11.04 4.14
N ARG A 51 -10.69 10.61 3.66
CA ARG A 51 -10.53 9.71 2.51
C ARG A 51 -10.87 8.26 2.84
N LYS A 52 -10.80 7.88 4.11
CA LYS A 52 -10.95 6.49 4.60
C LYS A 52 -12.17 5.74 4.03
N PRO A 53 -13.40 6.29 3.99
CA PRO A 53 -14.55 5.57 3.45
C PRO A 53 -14.41 5.19 1.97
N VAL A 54 -13.68 5.98 1.17
CA VAL A 54 -13.42 5.66 -0.24
C VAL A 54 -12.42 4.50 -0.34
N MET A 55 -11.39 4.51 0.49
CA MET A 55 -10.33 3.49 0.49
C MET A 55 -10.84 2.15 1.02
N GLU A 56 -11.68 2.14 2.04
CA GLU A 56 -12.33 0.92 2.54
C GLU A 56 -13.23 0.28 1.48
N ARG A 57 -14.01 1.09 0.75
CA ARG A 57 -14.80 0.59 -0.38
C ARG A 57 -13.92 0.01 -1.47
N LYS A 58 -12.77 0.64 -1.77
CA LYS A 58 -11.82 0.12 -2.75
C LYS A 58 -11.20 -1.21 -2.29
N ALA A 59 -10.82 -1.32 -1.02
CA ALA A 59 -10.33 -2.57 -0.44
C ALA A 59 -11.36 -3.71 -0.55
N LEU A 60 -12.64 -3.40 -0.31
CA LEU A 60 -13.73 -4.34 -0.52
C LEU A 60 -13.83 -4.81 -1.98
N LEU A 61 -13.60 -3.92 -2.96
CA LEU A 61 -13.60 -4.28 -4.39
C LEU A 61 -12.45 -5.22 -4.74
N PHE A 62 -11.23 -4.97 -4.25
CA PHE A 62 -10.09 -5.89 -4.42
C PHE A 62 -10.44 -7.31 -3.94
N ARG A 63 -11.08 -7.40 -2.78
CA ARG A 63 -11.51 -8.69 -2.21
C ARG A 63 -12.61 -9.35 -3.05
N ARG A 64 -13.61 -8.60 -3.48
CA ARG A 64 -14.78 -9.11 -4.20
C ARG A 64 -14.47 -9.51 -5.64
N LEU A 65 -13.62 -8.75 -6.33
CA LEU A 65 -13.37 -8.91 -7.76
C LEU A 65 -12.12 -9.75 -8.06
N ALA A 66 -11.07 -9.62 -7.25
CA ALA A 66 -9.77 -10.25 -7.51
C ALA A 66 -9.33 -11.26 -6.44
N LYS A 67 -10.13 -11.46 -5.37
CA LYS A 67 -9.77 -12.29 -4.20
C LYS A 67 -8.48 -11.83 -3.48
N ILE A 68 -8.08 -10.58 -3.68
CA ILE A 68 -6.92 -9.96 -3.03
C ILE A 68 -7.33 -9.43 -1.66
N ASN A 69 -6.50 -9.63 -0.64
CA ASN A 69 -6.68 -8.93 0.64
C ASN A 69 -6.10 -7.53 0.49
N ALA A 70 -6.93 -6.51 0.66
CA ALA A 70 -6.47 -5.13 0.64
C ALA A 70 -6.82 -4.46 1.97
N VAL A 71 -5.95 -3.56 2.43
CA VAL A 71 -6.18 -2.72 3.61
C VAL A 71 -5.89 -1.27 3.25
N ASP A 72 -6.73 -0.36 3.71
CA ASP A 72 -6.48 1.07 3.54
C ASP A 72 -5.44 1.57 4.55
N VAL A 73 -4.56 2.45 4.10
CA VAL A 73 -3.57 3.13 4.95
C VAL A 73 -3.61 4.63 4.65
N GLN A 74 -3.97 5.41 5.66
CA GLN A 74 -4.03 6.87 5.55
C GLN A 74 -2.76 7.47 6.14
N VAL A 75 -2.01 8.24 5.33
CA VAL A 75 -0.79 8.91 5.77
C VAL A 75 -1.09 10.40 5.95
N ASN A 76 -1.05 10.88 7.19
CA ASN A 76 -1.37 12.27 7.48
C ASN A 76 -0.16 13.19 7.28
N THR A 77 0.16 13.50 6.03
CA THR A 77 1.25 14.42 5.65
C THR A 77 0.93 15.15 4.35
N SER A 78 1.46 16.37 4.19
CA SER A 78 1.46 17.12 2.92
C SER A 78 2.79 17.01 2.17
N GLU A 79 3.82 16.46 2.82
CA GLU A 79 5.19 16.40 2.30
C GLU A 79 5.44 15.07 1.59
N SER A 80 5.71 15.11 0.28
CA SER A 80 5.95 13.92 -0.53
C SER A 80 7.10 13.07 0.01
N ALA A 81 8.19 13.70 0.48
CA ALA A 81 9.32 12.99 1.08
C ALA A 81 8.92 12.22 2.35
N ALA A 82 8.10 12.82 3.21
CA ALA A 82 7.61 12.16 4.42
C ALA A 82 6.62 11.04 4.09
N PHE A 83 5.79 11.22 3.07
CA PHE A 83 4.91 10.17 2.56
C PHE A 83 5.71 8.96 2.07
N VAL A 84 6.69 9.19 1.19
CA VAL A 84 7.56 8.14 0.64
C VAL A 84 8.30 7.41 1.77
N ASP A 85 8.91 8.13 2.72
CA ASP A 85 9.64 7.50 3.82
C ASP A 85 8.73 6.64 4.70
N THR A 86 7.50 7.10 4.96
CA THR A 86 6.51 6.34 5.70
C THR A 86 6.16 5.04 4.99
N VAL A 87 5.88 5.09 3.68
CA VAL A 87 5.49 3.91 2.89
C VAL A 87 6.64 2.91 2.79
N VAL A 88 7.87 3.38 2.54
CA VAL A 88 9.06 2.50 2.48
C VAL A 88 9.24 1.73 3.78
N ARG A 89 9.06 2.38 4.94
CA ARG A 89 9.24 1.74 6.26
C ARG A 89 8.21 0.65 6.57
N ILE A 90 7.06 0.65 5.91
CA ILE A 90 5.99 -0.33 6.14
C ILE A 90 5.85 -1.34 5.00
N ALA A 91 6.60 -1.18 3.90
CA ALA A 91 6.47 -1.94 2.66
C ALA A 91 6.62 -3.46 2.85
N ASP A 92 7.47 -3.90 3.79
CA ASP A 92 7.70 -5.33 4.08
C ASP A 92 6.42 -6.09 4.47
N THR A 93 5.40 -5.39 4.98
CA THR A 93 4.10 -5.97 5.32
C THR A 93 3.34 -6.49 4.10
N PHE A 94 3.53 -5.84 2.94
CA PHE A 94 2.65 -5.96 1.79
C PHE A 94 3.33 -6.73 0.64
N GLY A 95 2.53 -7.39 -0.18
CA GLY A 95 2.95 -7.95 -1.47
C GLY A 95 2.84 -6.93 -2.60
N GLY A 96 2.21 -5.78 -2.36
CA GLY A 96 2.13 -4.66 -3.29
C GLY A 96 1.52 -3.41 -2.64
N VAL A 97 1.80 -2.25 -3.22
CA VAL A 97 1.27 -0.95 -2.81
C VAL A 97 0.48 -0.34 -3.97
N HIS A 98 -0.77 0.02 -3.68
CA HIS A 98 -1.65 0.75 -4.57
C HIS A 98 -1.81 2.18 -4.04
N LEU A 99 -1.31 3.15 -4.78
CA LEU A 99 -1.40 4.57 -4.44
C LEU A 99 -2.70 5.17 -5.01
N ASP A 100 -3.40 5.98 -4.22
CA ASP A 100 -4.69 6.57 -4.60
C ASP A 100 -4.96 7.93 -3.92
N GLY A 101 -5.77 8.78 -4.54
CA GLY A 101 -6.38 9.93 -3.84
C GLY A 101 -5.41 11.04 -3.42
N MET A 102 -4.24 11.09 -4.05
CA MET A 102 -3.24 12.15 -3.93
C MET A 102 -3.39 13.18 -5.06
N ALA A 103 -2.86 14.39 -4.86
CA ALA A 103 -2.77 15.41 -5.89
C ALA A 103 -1.86 14.95 -7.06
N GLU A 104 -2.34 15.15 -8.30
CA GLU A 104 -1.60 14.72 -9.52
C GLU A 104 -0.22 15.38 -9.65
N SER A 105 -0.03 16.58 -9.08
CA SER A 105 1.26 17.29 -9.12
C SER A 105 2.39 16.59 -8.36
N GLN A 106 2.06 15.69 -7.41
CA GLN A 106 3.04 15.00 -6.58
C GLN A 106 3.05 13.48 -6.80
N SER A 107 1.99 12.92 -7.40
CA SER A 107 1.79 11.47 -7.46
C SER A 107 2.86 10.75 -8.28
N LEU A 108 3.32 11.34 -9.39
CA LEU A 108 4.34 10.73 -10.24
C LEU A 108 5.71 10.64 -9.54
N GLU A 109 6.11 11.71 -8.84
CA GLU A 109 7.38 11.73 -8.08
C GLU A 109 7.33 10.70 -6.94
N ILE A 110 6.21 10.65 -6.20
CA ILE A 110 6.00 9.68 -5.12
C ILE A 110 6.08 8.25 -5.65
N GLU A 111 5.38 7.95 -6.76
CA GLU A 111 5.39 6.62 -7.36
C GLU A 111 6.81 6.21 -7.79
N GLN A 112 7.52 7.07 -8.51
CA GLN A 112 8.89 6.78 -8.96
C GLN A 112 9.85 6.56 -7.79
N ALA A 113 9.76 7.40 -6.75
CA ALA A 113 10.57 7.26 -5.54
C ALA A 113 10.29 5.95 -4.79
N LEU A 114 9.03 5.50 -4.77
CA LEU A 114 8.64 4.25 -4.15
C LEU A 114 9.06 3.03 -4.98
N ILE A 115 8.90 3.06 -6.30
CA ILE A 115 9.40 2.01 -7.20
C ILE A 115 10.92 1.85 -7.03
N ALA A 116 11.66 2.94 -6.85
CA ALA A 116 13.11 2.89 -6.67
C ALA A 116 13.56 2.39 -5.28
N ARG A 117 12.69 2.43 -4.27
CA ARG A 117 13.05 2.15 -2.85
C ARG A 117 12.38 0.92 -2.25
N CYS A 118 11.36 0.37 -2.91
CA CYS A 118 10.60 -0.77 -2.42
C CYS A 118 10.86 -2.01 -3.30
N ASP A 119 11.05 -3.17 -2.67
CA ASP A 119 11.22 -4.47 -3.36
C ASP A 119 9.88 -5.13 -3.76
N ILE A 120 8.80 -4.35 -3.81
CA ILE A 120 7.44 -4.82 -4.13
C ILE A 120 6.83 -3.95 -5.23
N PRO A 121 5.86 -4.48 -6.00
CA PRO A 121 5.12 -3.68 -6.97
C PRO A 121 4.46 -2.47 -6.32
N VAL A 122 4.66 -1.30 -6.92
CA VAL A 122 3.99 -0.04 -6.57
C VAL A 122 3.24 0.41 -7.82
N GLU A 123 1.95 0.72 -7.68
CA GLU A 123 1.13 1.24 -8.79
C GLU A 123 0.34 2.47 -8.36
N TRP A 124 0.26 3.47 -9.24
CA TRP A 124 -0.64 4.62 -9.11
C TRP A 124 -1.86 4.52 -10.04
N GLN A 125 -3.05 4.78 -9.51
CA GLN A 125 -4.31 4.61 -10.25
C GLN A 125 -4.39 5.44 -11.55
N SER A 126 -3.86 6.66 -11.60
CA SER A 126 -4.13 7.56 -12.74
C SER A 126 -3.35 7.25 -14.02
N LEU A 127 -2.31 6.39 -13.96
CA LEU A 127 -1.58 5.94 -15.16
C LEU A 127 -2.40 4.95 -16.02
N TRP A 128 -3.57 4.50 -15.53
CA TRP A 128 -4.56 3.76 -16.31
C TRP A 128 -5.55 4.65 -17.09
N ARG A 129 -5.31 5.97 -17.19
CA ARG A 129 -5.94 6.72 -18.29
C ARG A 129 -5.33 6.20 -19.60
N PRO A 130 -6.13 5.76 -20.57
CA PRO A 130 -5.62 5.71 -21.93
C PRO A 130 -5.07 7.11 -22.24
N ALA A 131 -3.89 7.18 -22.84
CA ALA A 131 -3.44 8.41 -23.47
C ALA A 131 -4.53 8.80 -24.49
N CYS A 132 -5.41 9.71 -24.09
CA CYS A 132 -6.44 10.33 -24.88
C CYS A 132 -6.32 11.83 -24.68
#